data_AF-A0A654EWX4-F1
#
_entry.id   AF-A0A654EWX4-F1
#
_cell.length_a   1.000
_cell.length_b   1.000
_cell.length_c   1.000
_cell.angle_alpha   90.00
_cell.angle_beta   90.00
_cell.angle_gamma   90.00
#
_symmetry.space_group_name_H-M   'P 1'
#
loop_
_entity.id
_entity.type
_entity.pdbx_description
1 polymer ?
#
loop_
_entity_poly.entity_id
_entity_poly.type
_entity_poly.pdbx_seq_one_letter_code
_entity_poly.pdbx_strand_id
1 'polypeptide(L)'
;MASSRSGTVLFVSLMILLLISTGVKAYCERIRSRSAPHDICKKKNGNAVCKEKCWTIEKYQNGRCLILPKTTKLDCYCYHFDQC
;
A
#
# COMPACT_ATOMS: atom_id res chain seq x y z
N MET A 1 2.87 -46.56 19.25
CA MET A 1 2.00 -45.48 18.72
C MET A 1 2.87 -44.33 18.22
N ALA A 2 3.35 -44.41 16.98
CA ALA A 2 4.27 -43.43 16.41
C ALA A 2 3.96 -43.23 14.93
N SER A 3 2.72 -42.85 14.61
CA SER A 3 2.34 -42.58 13.20
C SER A 3 1.36 -41.42 13.04
N SER A 4 1.07 -40.67 14.11
CA SER A 4 0.13 -39.53 14.07
C SER A 4 0.81 -38.15 14.19
N ARG A 5 2.00 -38.08 14.80
CA ARG A 5 2.75 -36.82 14.97
C ARG A 5 3.40 -36.29 13.69
N SER A 6 3.88 -37.17 12.80
CA SER A 6 4.58 -36.71 11.58
C SER A 6 3.62 -36.15 10.51
N GLY A 7 2.41 -36.71 10.40
CA GLY A 7 1.43 -36.25 9.41
C GLY A 7 0.86 -34.87 9.72
N THR A 8 0.65 -34.57 11.01
CA THR A 8 0.18 -33.25 11.46
C THR A 8 1.23 -32.15 11.22
N VAL A 9 2.51 -32.45 11.45
CA VAL A 9 3.61 -31.49 11.17
C VAL A 9 3.72 -31.18 9.68
N LEU A 10 3.64 -32.20 8.82
CA LEU A 10 3.65 -32.01 7.36
C LEU A 10 2.47 -31.16 6.87
N PHE A 11 1.28 -31.41 7.39
CA PHE A 11 0.08 -30.61 7.05
C PHE A 11 0.21 -29.15 7.49
N VAL A 12 0.72 -28.90 8.70
CA VAL A 12 0.93 -27.54 9.20
C VAL A 12 1.99 -26.80 8.37
N SER A 13 3.10 -27.45 8.02
CA SER A 13 4.10 -26.85 7.13
C SER A 13 3.55 -26.54 5.74
N LEU A 14 2.73 -27.42 5.17
CA LEU A 14 2.09 -27.18 3.86
C LEU A 14 1.10 -26.01 3.92
N MET A 15 0.32 -25.88 5.00
CA MET A 15 -0.60 -24.77 5.22
C MET A 15 0.14 -23.43 5.39
N ILE A 16 1.28 -23.42 6.09
CA ILE A 16 2.13 -22.22 6.22
C ILE A 16 2.69 -21.82 4.84
N LEU A 17 3.18 -22.77 4.04
CA LEU A 17 3.66 -22.53 2.68
C LEU A 17 2.56 -21.95 1.78
N LEU A 18 1.34 -22.46 1.87
CA LEU A 18 0.19 -21.97 1.11
C LEU A 18 -0.25 -20.58 1.57
N LEU A 19 -0.20 -20.28 2.88
CA LEU A 19 -0.47 -18.94 3.40
C LEU A 19 0.55 -17.92 2.86
N ILE A 20 1.84 -18.29 2.82
CA ILE A 20 2.90 -17.44 2.24
C ILE A 20 2.67 -17.26 0.72
N SER A 21 2.22 -18.29 0.00
CA SER A 21 1.98 -18.20 -1.45
C SER A 21 0.73 -17.40 -1.82
N THR A 22 -0.27 -17.35 -0.94
CA THR A 22 -1.50 -16.57 -1.20
C THR A 22 -1.30 -15.06 -1.16
N GLY A 23 -0.09 -14.59 -0.85
CA GLY A 23 0.36 -13.23 -1.14
C GLY A 23 -0.74 -12.24 -0.84
N VAL A 24 -1.20 -12.20 0.42
CA VAL A 24 -2.19 -11.22 0.86
C VAL A 24 -1.59 -9.88 0.50
N LYS A 25 -2.02 -9.31 -0.63
CA LYS A 25 -1.62 -7.97 -1.05
C LYS A 25 -2.21 -7.08 0.01
N ALA A 26 -1.40 -6.77 1.02
CA ALA A 26 -1.71 -5.78 2.01
C ALA A 26 -2.06 -4.54 1.19
N TYR A 27 -3.36 -4.23 1.12
CA TYR A 27 -3.83 -3.12 0.32
C TYR A 27 -3.19 -1.90 0.94
N CYS A 28 -2.14 -1.37 0.31
CA CYS A 28 -1.46 -0.26 0.92
C CYS A 28 -2.39 0.91 0.98
N GLU A 29 -2.65 1.31 2.21
CA GLU A 29 -3.56 2.38 2.49
C GLU A 29 -2.98 3.65 1.88
N ARG A 30 -3.64 4.10 0.81
CA ARG A 30 -3.33 5.37 0.16
C ARG A 30 -4.34 6.37 0.67
N ILE A 31 -3.85 7.30 1.48
CA ILE A 31 -4.69 8.29 2.15
C ILE A 31 -4.61 9.59 1.36
N ARG A 32 -5.75 10.20 1.08
CA ARG A 32 -5.78 11.49 0.39
C ARG A 32 -5.07 12.53 1.27
N SER A 33 -4.12 13.25 0.68
CA SER A 33 -3.40 14.32 1.37
C SER A 33 -4.38 15.37 1.88
N ARG A 34 -4.26 15.73 3.16
CA ARG A 34 -5.04 16.82 3.78
C ARG A 34 -4.41 18.19 3.55
N SER A 35 -3.11 18.22 3.30
CA SER A 35 -2.32 19.45 3.17
C SER A 35 -2.11 19.90 1.72
N ALA A 36 -2.35 19.02 0.74
CA ALA A 36 -2.22 19.35 -0.67
C ALA A 36 -3.52 19.96 -1.22
N PRO A 37 -3.44 21.11 -1.92
CA PRO A 37 -4.62 21.69 -2.57
C PRO A 37 -5.09 20.81 -3.73
N HIS A 38 -6.39 20.79 -4.00
CA HIS A 38 -7.01 19.89 -4.99
C HIS A 38 -6.55 20.09 -6.43
N ASP A 39 -5.97 21.24 -6.74
CA ASP A 39 -5.42 21.56 -8.06
C ASP A 39 -3.94 21.22 -8.20
N ILE A 40 -3.27 20.72 -7.14
CA ILE A 40 -1.83 20.45 -7.17
C ILE A 40 -1.45 19.48 -8.28
N CYS A 41 -2.32 18.51 -8.54
CA CYS A 41 -2.12 17.48 -9.55
C CYS A 41 -2.35 17.96 -10.98
N LYS A 42 -2.84 19.19 -11.17
CA LYS A 42 -2.91 19.85 -12.49
C LYS A 42 -1.61 20.56 -12.85
N LYS A 43 -0.71 20.77 -11.89
CA LYS A 43 0.58 21.44 -12.11
C LYS A 43 1.57 20.49 -12.78
N LYS A 44 2.46 21.02 -13.62
CA LYS A 44 3.51 20.25 -14.32
C LYS A 44 4.40 19.43 -13.36
N ASN A 45 4.63 19.95 -12.15
CA ASN A 45 5.40 19.30 -11.09
C ASN A 45 4.52 18.71 -9.97
N GLY A 46 3.23 18.49 -10.20
CA GLY A 46 2.26 18.11 -9.17
C GLY A 46 2.64 16.87 -8.36
N ASN A 47 3.24 15.87 -9.00
CA ASN A 47 3.76 14.68 -8.31
C ASN A 47 4.88 15.01 -7.32
N ALA A 48 5.85 15.85 -7.72
CA ALA A 48 6.97 16.23 -6.87
C ALA A 48 6.48 17.01 -5.65
N VAL A 49 5.56 17.96 -5.85
CA VAL A 49 5.01 18.76 -4.74
C VAL A 49 4.10 17.91 -3.84
N CYS A 50 3.34 16.98 -4.40
CA CYS A 50 2.55 16.02 -3.63
C CYS A 50 3.46 15.17 -2.73
N LYS A 51 4.55 14.60 -3.27
CA LYS A 51 5.54 13.86 -2.51
C LYS A 51 6.15 14.69 -1.39
N GLU A 52 6.57 15.91 -1.69
CA GLU A 52 7.16 16.83 -0.73
C GLU A 52 6.19 17.14 0.42
N LYS A 53 4.92 17.42 0.15
CA LYS A 53 3.91 17.67 1.19
C LYS A 53 3.63 16.43 2.05
N CYS A 54 3.48 15.27 1.42
CA CYS A 54 3.27 14.02 2.13
C CYS A 54 4.43 13.72 3.08
N TRP A 55 5.67 14.01 2.65
CA TRP A 55 6.88 13.83 3.46
C TRP A 55 6.99 14.86 4.59
N THR A 56 6.94 16.14 4.25
CA THR A 56 7.28 17.24 5.18
C THR A 56 6.16 17.59 6.15
N ILE A 57 4.89 17.45 5.74
CA ILE A 57 3.72 17.88 6.52
C ILE A 57 3.00 16.67 7.15
N GLU A 58 2.76 15.63 6.35
CA GLU A 58 1.89 14.52 6.76
C GLU A 58 2.63 13.27 7.25
N LYS A 59 3.97 13.30 7.27
CA LYS A 59 4.86 12.24 7.80
C LYS A 59 4.74 10.87 7.09
N TYR A 60 4.27 10.87 5.84
CA TYR A 60 4.31 9.70 4.98
C TYR A 60 5.65 9.62 4.24
N GLN A 61 6.08 8.42 3.86
CA GLN A 61 7.36 8.26 3.17
C GLN A 61 7.28 8.71 1.71
N ASN A 62 6.10 8.67 1.10
CA ASN A 62 5.91 9.06 -0.29
C ASN A 62 4.50 9.64 -0.53
N GLY A 63 4.32 10.20 -1.72
CA GLY A 63 3.04 10.68 -2.20
C GLY A 63 3.06 10.91 -3.69
N ARG A 64 1.92 10.69 -4.36
CA ARG A 64 1.79 10.98 -5.79
C ARG A 64 0.36 11.33 -6.18
N CYS A 65 0.22 11.94 -7.34
CA CYS A 65 -1.08 12.17 -7.97
C CYS A 65 -1.62 10.87 -8.56
N LEU A 66 -2.80 10.45 -8.11
CA LEU A 66 -3.46 9.21 -8.50
C LEU A 66 -4.95 9.42 -8.75
N ILE A 67 -5.49 8.58 -9.61
CA ILE A 67 -6.92 8.27 -9.67
C ILE A 67 -7.06 6.90 -9.00
N LEU A 68 -7.84 6.79 -7.92
CA LEU A 68 -8.07 5.51 -7.25
C LEU A 68 -9.24 4.77 -7.90
N PRO A 69 -9.34 3.42 -7.80
CA PRO A 69 -10.36 2.62 -8.51
C PRO A 69 -11.83 2.99 -8.25
N LYS A 70 -12.12 3.76 -7.19
CA LYS A 70 -13.46 4.23 -6.81
C LYS A 70 -13.66 5.73 -7.02
N THR A 71 -12.70 6.42 -7.64
CA THR A 71 -12.74 7.86 -7.88
C THR A 71 -12.42 8.14 -9.35
N THR A 72 -12.96 9.23 -9.89
CA THR A 72 -12.58 9.76 -11.22
C THR A 72 -11.67 10.98 -11.12
N LYS A 73 -11.36 11.41 -9.88
CA LYS A 73 -10.60 12.62 -9.60
C LYS A 73 -9.14 12.28 -9.39
N LEU A 74 -8.29 12.91 -10.20
CA LEU A 74 -6.85 12.92 -9.97
C LEU A 74 -6.57 13.80 -8.75
N ASP A 75 -6.02 13.21 -7.70
CA ASP A 75 -5.71 13.92 -6.45
C ASP A 75 -4.41 13.42 -5.84
N CYS A 76 -3.88 14.13 -4.85
CA CYS A 76 -2.67 13.78 -4.15
C CYS A 76 -2.97 12.75 -3.05
N TYR A 77 -2.27 11.62 -3.09
CA TYR A 77 -2.38 10.55 -2.10
C TYR A 77 -1.01 10.23 -1.49
N CYS A 78 -0.97 10.15 -0.17
CA CYS A 78 0.21 9.82 0.63
C CYS A 78 0.19 8.36 1.07
N TYR A 79 1.36 7.75 1.20
CA TYR A 79 1.53 6.36 1.58
C TYR A 79 2.95 6.07 2.10
N HIS A 80 3.12 5.00 2.88
CA HIS A 80 4.43 4.62 3.43
C HIS A 80 5.26 3.75 2.46
N PHE A 81 4.64 2.96 1.58
CA PHE A 81 5.38 2.05 0.70
C PHE A 81 4.89 2.16 -0.74
N ASP A 82 5.82 2.27 -1.70
CA ASP A 82 5.51 2.36 -3.14
C ASP A 82 4.98 1.05 -3.73
N GLN A 83 5.49 -0.08 -3.22
CA GLN A 83 5.16 -1.42 -3.70
C GLN A 83 4.27 -2.15 -2.72
N CYS A 84 3.05 -2.37 -3.18
CA CYS A 84 2.01 -3.21 -2.62
C CYS A 84 1.20 -3.73 -3.83
#